data_AF-A0AAD8YSK6-F1
#
_entry.id   AF-A0AAD8YSK6-F1
#
_cell.length_a   1.000
_cell.length_b   1.000
_cell.length_c   1.000
_cell.angle_alpha   90.00
_cell.angle_beta   90.00
_cell.angle_gamma   90.00
#
_symmetry.space_group_name_H-M   'P 1'
#
loop_
_entity.id
_entity.type
_entity.pdbx_description
1 polymer ?
#
loop_
_entity_poly.entity_id
_entity_poly.type
_entity_poly.pdbx_seq_one_letter_code
_entity_poly.pdbx_strand_id
1 'polypeptide(L)'
;MRMGVLGSRSTLLLLALASLALQAGVCLASSDAPRGVSLPFVFDPKATCDPPCKHAGICIRNNTCYCSHGYEGETCQYANCNPKCKNGGECLRPGKCRCPSGFGGRYCHRVVCDGGCWNGGECTAVNGEAKCICPSSWTGTKCQEATCPQGCRNGGSCVAPGICTCPEGWVGGACHT
;
A
#
# COMPACT_ATOMS: atom_id res chain seq x y z
N MET A 1 -2.20 51.57 -93.07
CA MET A 1 -0.91 51.22 -92.45
C MET A 1 -0.75 49.71 -92.57
N ARG A 2 -0.26 49.26 -93.73
CA ARG A 2 0.99 48.50 -93.94
C ARG A 2 1.10 47.17 -93.15
N MET A 3 0.94 46.08 -93.92
CA MET A 3 1.76 44.84 -94.01
C MET A 3 2.15 44.16 -92.68
N GLY A 4 1.94 42.87 -92.41
CA GLY A 4 1.77 41.71 -93.27
C GLY A 4 2.80 40.63 -92.88
N VAL A 5 2.29 39.42 -92.58
CA VAL A 5 2.86 38.10 -92.97
C VAL A 5 3.91 37.40 -92.05
N LEU A 6 3.61 36.10 -91.80
CA LEU A 6 4.47 34.94 -91.45
C LEU A 6 5.23 34.96 -90.12
N GLY A 7 5.41 33.86 -89.36
CA GLY A 7 5.30 32.44 -89.67
C GLY A 7 6.54 31.72 -89.12
N SER A 8 6.32 30.51 -88.57
CA SER A 8 7.27 29.39 -88.54
C SER A 8 8.59 29.51 -87.76
N ARG A 9 8.72 28.56 -86.81
CA ARG A 9 9.86 27.67 -86.52
C ARG A 9 11.29 28.17 -86.74
N SER A 10 12.08 27.77 -85.75
CA SER A 10 13.49 27.38 -85.85
C SER A 10 14.51 28.49 -85.83
N THR A 11 15.62 28.11 -85.20
CA THR A 11 16.97 28.66 -85.29
C THR A 11 17.32 29.89 -84.46
N LEU A 12 18.09 29.56 -83.41
CA LEU A 12 19.36 30.15 -83.01
C LEU A 12 19.35 31.29 -81.98
N LEU A 13 19.97 30.94 -80.85
CA LEU A 13 20.96 31.73 -80.10
C LEU A 13 20.42 32.90 -79.27
N LEU A 14 20.35 32.71 -77.95
CA LEU A 14 21.29 33.30 -76.96
C LEU A 14 20.65 33.42 -75.55
N LEU A 15 21.41 32.89 -74.57
CA LEU A 15 21.48 33.29 -73.15
C LEU A 15 20.58 32.58 -72.10
N ALA A 16 21.22 32.37 -70.94
CA ALA A 16 20.76 31.90 -69.62
C ALA A 16 20.77 30.37 -69.40
N LEU A 17 21.84 29.78 -68.85
CA LEU A 17 22.22 29.69 -67.42
C LEU A 17 21.27 28.82 -66.57
N ALA A 18 21.90 27.98 -65.74
CA ALA A 18 21.40 27.28 -64.56
C ALA A 18 20.91 25.83 -64.73
N SER A 19 21.86 24.93 -64.53
CA SER A 19 21.80 23.63 -63.87
C SER A 19 20.61 23.44 -62.91
N LEU A 20 19.85 22.34 -63.08
CA LEU A 20 19.16 21.65 -61.98
C LEU A 20 18.95 20.18 -62.34
N ALA A 21 19.88 19.33 -61.88
CA ALA A 21 19.71 17.90 -61.81
C ALA A 21 18.65 17.58 -60.74
N LEU A 22 17.51 17.04 -61.15
CA LEU A 22 16.49 16.51 -60.26
C LEU A 22 17.02 15.18 -59.67
N GLN A 23 17.70 15.26 -58.53
CA GLN A 23 18.12 14.09 -57.77
C GLN A 23 16.90 13.41 -57.14
N ALA A 24 16.82 12.10 -57.35
CA ALA A 24 15.95 11.20 -56.61
C ALA A 24 16.13 11.43 -55.10
N GLY A 25 15.02 11.72 -54.42
CA GLY A 25 14.98 11.86 -52.98
C GLY A 25 15.32 10.54 -52.29
N VAL A 26 16.60 10.38 -51.92
CA VAL A 26 16.98 9.43 -50.89
C VAL A 26 16.52 10.03 -49.57
N CYS A 27 15.40 9.54 -49.02
CA CYS A 27 15.04 9.81 -47.64
C CYS A 27 16.04 9.08 -46.74
N LEU A 28 17.16 9.72 -46.44
CA LEU A 28 17.95 9.37 -45.25
C LEU A 28 17.12 9.80 -44.05
N ALA A 29 16.34 8.87 -43.51
CA ALA A 29 15.80 9.01 -42.17
C ALA A 29 16.96 8.98 -41.18
N SER A 30 17.60 10.14 -40.98
CA SER A 30 18.42 10.39 -39.81
C SER A 30 17.47 10.39 -38.62
N SER A 31 17.41 9.26 -37.90
CA SER A 31 16.87 9.25 -36.55
C SER A 31 17.84 10.06 -35.67
N ASP A 32 17.68 11.38 -35.66
CA ASP A 32 18.27 12.27 -34.66
C ASP A 32 17.53 12.13 -33.34
N ALA A 33 17.53 10.91 -32.79
CA ALA A 33 17.29 10.73 -31.37
C ALA A 33 18.55 11.21 -30.64
N PRO A 34 18.48 12.27 -29.82
CA PRO A 34 19.63 12.69 -29.03
C PRO A 34 20.08 11.52 -28.16
N ARG A 35 21.36 11.15 -28.30
CA ARG A 35 22.06 10.25 -27.38
C ARG A 35 21.75 10.70 -25.96
N GLY A 36 21.31 9.76 -25.14
CA GLY A 36 20.65 10.00 -23.85
C GLY A 36 21.28 11.11 -23.02
N VAL A 37 20.41 11.89 -22.37
CA VAL A 37 20.80 12.86 -21.36
C VAL A 37 21.58 12.10 -20.28
N SER A 38 22.90 12.26 -20.28
CA SER A 38 23.75 11.88 -19.15
C SER A 38 23.45 12.86 -18.02
N LEU A 39 22.38 12.57 -17.28
CA LEU A 39 22.23 13.14 -15.95
C LEU A 39 23.43 12.65 -15.11
N PRO A 40 23.94 13.44 -14.16
CA PRO A 40 25.10 13.06 -13.33
C PRO A 40 24.75 11.97 -12.29
N PHE A 41 23.71 11.19 -12.55
CA PHE A 41 23.40 9.99 -11.79
C PHE A 41 24.33 8.90 -12.32
N VAL A 42 25.26 8.51 -11.47
CA VAL A 42 26.22 7.40 -11.65
C VAL A 42 25.43 6.12 -11.90
N PHE A 43 25.03 5.92 -13.16
CA PHE A 43 24.33 4.75 -13.64
C PHE A 43 25.30 4.00 -14.55
N ASP A 44 25.90 2.93 -14.04
CA ASP A 44 26.76 2.05 -14.83
C ASP A 44 25.88 0.99 -15.52
N PRO A 45 25.73 1.02 -16.85
CA PRO A 45 24.90 0.05 -17.58
C PRO A 45 25.41 -1.39 -17.48
N LYS A 46 26.67 -1.59 -17.06
CA LYS A 46 27.29 -2.91 -16.86
C LYS A 46 27.29 -3.35 -15.40
N ALA A 47 26.70 -2.56 -14.49
CA ALA A 47 26.60 -2.92 -13.09
C ALA A 47 25.90 -4.27 -12.91
N THR A 48 26.53 -5.15 -12.13
CA THR A 48 25.96 -6.44 -11.76
C THR A 48 25.75 -6.49 -10.25
N CYS A 49 24.57 -6.92 -9.83
CA CYS A 49 24.23 -7.09 -8.43
C CYS A 49 23.94 -8.57 -8.18
N ASP A 50 24.70 -9.18 -7.28
CA ASP A 50 24.46 -10.53 -6.77
C ASP A 50 24.56 -10.49 -5.23
N PRO A 51 23.44 -10.59 -4.49
CA PRO A 51 22.09 -10.90 -4.96
C PRO A 51 21.40 -9.76 -5.74
N PRO A 52 20.38 -10.07 -6.56
CA PRO A 52 19.67 -9.05 -7.34
C PRO A 52 18.84 -8.12 -6.46
N CYS A 53 18.71 -6.87 -6.90
CA CYS A 53 17.86 -5.87 -6.25
C CYS A 53 16.38 -6.31 -6.26
N LYS A 54 15.71 -6.26 -5.11
CA LYS A 54 14.29 -6.62 -4.95
C LYS A 54 13.37 -5.42 -5.18
N HIS A 55 12.06 -5.70 -5.26
CA HIS A 55 10.99 -4.69 -5.33
C HIS A 55 11.19 -3.60 -6.39
N ALA A 56 11.62 -4.00 -7.60
CA ALA A 56 11.94 -3.09 -8.71
C ALA A 56 13.05 -2.07 -8.39
N GLY A 57 14.00 -2.43 -7.52
CA GLY A 57 15.26 -1.70 -7.38
C GLY A 57 16.13 -1.87 -8.63
N ILE A 58 16.92 -0.85 -8.93
CA ILE A 58 17.80 -0.82 -10.11
C ILE A 58 19.26 -0.90 -9.64
N CYS A 59 20.07 -1.77 -10.24
CA CYS A 59 21.50 -1.86 -9.95
C CYS A 59 22.22 -0.67 -10.62
N ILE A 60 22.81 0.22 -9.81
CA ILE A 60 23.46 1.45 -10.32
C ILE A 60 24.99 1.34 -10.37
N ARG A 61 25.56 0.49 -9.52
CA ARG A 61 26.98 0.10 -9.46
C ARG A 61 27.04 -1.35 -8.97
N ASN A 62 28.18 -2.01 -9.13
CA ASN A 62 28.34 -3.39 -8.62
C ASN A 62 27.91 -3.48 -7.15
N ASN A 63 26.96 -4.38 -6.87
CA ASN A 63 26.35 -4.60 -5.56
C ASN A 63 25.77 -3.34 -4.88
N THR A 64 25.39 -2.32 -5.66
CA THR A 64 24.72 -1.12 -5.15
C THR A 64 23.36 -0.95 -5.83
N CYS A 65 22.29 -1.13 -5.05
CA CYS A 65 20.92 -0.96 -5.52
C CYS A 65 20.40 0.46 -5.24
N TYR A 66 19.73 1.04 -6.23
CA TYR A 66 18.85 2.18 -6.06
C TYR A 66 17.42 1.69 -5.88
N CYS A 67 16.83 1.98 -4.71
CA CYS A 67 15.53 1.42 -4.35
C CYS A 67 14.36 2.24 -4.90
N SER A 68 13.33 1.52 -5.32
CA SER A 68 12.04 2.11 -5.65
C SER A 68 11.41 2.78 -4.41
N HIS A 69 10.53 3.74 -4.65
CA HIS A 69 9.91 4.53 -3.58
C HIS A 69 9.26 3.65 -2.49
N GLY A 70 9.65 3.90 -1.23
CA GLY A 70 9.15 3.17 -0.08
C GLY A 70 9.86 1.83 0.20
N TYR A 71 10.99 1.54 -0.44
CA TYR A 71 11.83 0.39 -0.11
C TYR A 71 13.25 0.83 0.28
N GLU A 72 13.89 0.05 1.13
CA GLU A 72 15.22 0.31 1.69
C GLU A 72 16.00 -0.98 1.95
N GLY A 73 17.28 -0.82 2.35
CA GLY A 73 18.23 -1.90 2.52
C GLY A 73 19.15 -2.09 1.31
N GLU A 74 20.21 -2.88 1.49
CA GLU A 74 21.28 -3.08 0.49
C GLU A 74 20.77 -3.65 -0.84
N THR A 75 19.73 -4.49 -0.78
CA THR A 75 19.08 -5.08 -1.95
C THR A 75 17.63 -4.62 -2.09
N CYS A 76 17.24 -3.52 -1.45
CA CYS A 76 15.87 -3.02 -1.43
C CYS A 76 14.86 -4.05 -0.87
N GLN A 77 15.33 -4.87 0.07
CA GLN A 77 14.58 -5.98 0.63
C GLN A 77 13.52 -5.56 1.66
N TYR A 78 13.68 -4.39 2.28
CA TYR A 78 12.80 -3.93 3.34
C TYR A 78 11.80 -2.90 2.81
N ALA A 79 10.52 -3.08 3.13
CA ALA A 79 9.51 -2.07 2.87
C ALA A 79 9.53 -1.02 3.98
N ASN A 80 9.53 0.25 3.59
CA ASN A 80 9.39 1.39 4.48
C ASN A 80 7.90 1.76 4.59
N CYS A 81 7.34 1.59 5.78
CA CYS A 81 6.00 2.05 6.11
C CYS A 81 6.07 3.40 6.80
N ASN A 82 5.52 4.43 6.15
CA ASN A 82 5.30 5.73 6.77
C ASN A 82 3.80 6.09 6.68
N PRO A 83 3.09 6.26 7.81
CA PRO A 83 3.52 6.04 9.20
C PRO A 83 3.98 4.61 9.51
N LYS A 84 4.90 4.49 10.49
CA LYS A 84 5.39 3.19 10.98
C LYS A 84 4.24 2.37 11.57
N CYS A 85 4.27 1.07 11.31
CA CYS A 85 3.35 0.11 11.94
C CYS A 85 3.51 0.14 13.47
N LYS A 86 2.39 0.20 14.19
CA LYS A 86 2.35 0.25 15.66
C LYS A 86 2.15 -1.15 16.26
N ASN A 87 2.30 -1.26 17.58
CA ASN A 87 1.97 -2.46 18.35
C ASN A 87 2.62 -3.75 17.82
N GLY A 88 3.89 -3.68 17.38
CA GLY A 88 4.62 -4.83 16.85
C GLY A 88 4.19 -5.27 15.43
N GLY A 89 3.43 -4.43 14.70
CA GLY A 89 3.06 -4.70 13.32
C GLY A 89 4.26 -4.72 12.38
N GLU A 90 4.21 -5.59 11.37
CA GLU A 90 5.26 -5.76 10.36
C GLU A 90 4.90 -5.03 9.06
N CYS A 91 5.87 -4.33 8.46
CA CYS A 91 5.65 -3.67 7.18
C CYS A 91 5.80 -4.67 6.03
N LEU A 92 4.70 -4.96 5.32
CA LEU A 92 4.71 -5.91 4.20
C LEU A 92 5.08 -5.22 2.88
N ARG A 93 4.62 -3.99 2.70
CA ARG A 93 4.85 -3.14 1.53
C ARG A 93 4.57 -1.69 1.93
N PRO A 94 5.01 -0.69 1.14
CA PRO A 94 4.81 0.71 1.48
C PRO A 94 3.36 1.02 1.89
N GLY A 95 3.18 1.49 3.12
CA GLY A 95 1.89 1.87 3.68
C GLY A 95 0.91 0.71 3.99
N LYS A 96 1.37 -0.55 3.98
CA LYS A 96 0.57 -1.72 4.40
C LYS A 96 1.28 -2.51 5.50
N CYS A 97 0.63 -2.56 6.66
CA CYS A 97 1.10 -3.32 7.82
C CYS A 97 0.36 -4.66 7.94
N ARG A 98 1.07 -5.68 8.40
CA ARG A 98 0.52 -6.91 8.98
C ARG A 98 0.42 -6.70 10.48
N CYS A 99 -0.78 -6.77 11.03
CA CYS A 99 -1.01 -6.57 12.45
C CYS A 99 -0.97 -7.90 13.20
N PRO A 100 -0.41 -7.91 14.43
CA PRO A 100 -0.52 -9.07 15.31
C PRO A 100 -1.96 -9.24 15.80
N SER A 101 -2.26 -10.42 16.32
CA SER A 101 -3.55 -10.72 16.95
C SER A 101 -3.86 -9.69 18.04
N GLY A 102 -5.11 -9.24 18.10
CA GLY A 102 -5.52 -8.19 19.04
C GLY A 102 -5.38 -6.76 18.52
N PHE A 103 -4.80 -6.56 17.33
CA PHE A 103 -4.59 -5.23 16.75
C PHE A 103 -5.07 -5.12 15.31
N GLY A 104 -5.43 -3.91 14.90
CA GLY A 104 -5.97 -3.64 13.58
C GLY A 104 -5.90 -2.18 13.16
N GLY A 105 -6.55 -1.90 12.02
CA GLY A 105 -6.39 -0.63 11.31
C GLY A 105 -5.16 -0.60 10.40
N ARG A 106 -5.08 0.43 9.55
CA ARG A 106 -4.06 0.54 8.49
C ARG A 106 -2.62 0.46 8.99
N TYR A 107 -2.40 0.95 10.21
CA TYR A 107 -1.09 1.03 10.86
C TYR A 107 -1.04 0.24 12.18
N CYS A 108 -1.96 -0.71 12.39
CA CYS A 108 -2.06 -1.50 13.62
C CYS A 108 -2.21 -0.68 14.91
N HIS A 109 -2.80 0.51 14.81
CA HIS A 109 -2.97 1.43 15.93
C HIS A 109 -4.25 1.18 16.74
N ARG A 110 -5.21 0.44 16.18
CA ARG A 110 -6.46 0.11 16.87
C ARG A 110 -6.29 -1.21 17.59
N VAL A 111 -6.81 -1.30 18.81
CA VAL A 111 -6.98 -2.58 19.51
C VAL A 111 -8.26 -3.22 19.01
N VAL A 112 -8.23 -4.52 18.79
CA VAL A 112 -9.35 -5.32 18.27
C VAL A 112 -9.49 -6.56 19.12
N CYS A 113 -10.61 -6.69 19.83
CA CYS A 113 -10.92 -7.86 20.64
C CYS A 113 -11.67 -8.87 19.78
N ASP A 114 -11.20 -10.11 19.76
CA ASP A 114 -11.79 -11.16 18.93
C ASP A 114 -13.22 -11.48 19.37
N GLY A 115 -14.19 -11.35 18.46
CA GLY A 115 -15.62 -11.45 18.75
C GLY A 115 -16.20 -10.32 19.62
N GLY A 116 -15.44 -9.24 19.84
CA GLY A 116 -15.88 -8.05 20.58
C GLY A 116 -16.04 -8.25 22.09
N CYS A 117 -16.28 -7.14 22.78
CA CYS A 117 -16.61 -7.11 24.21
C CYS A 117 -18.12 -6.93 24.37
N TRP A 118 -18.74 -7.76 25.19
CA TRP A 118 -20.18 -7.81 25.39
C TRP A 118 -20.60 -6.88 26.53
N ASN A 119 -21.90 -6.64 26.66
CA ASN A 119 -22.49 -5.94 27.80
C ASN A 119 -21.85 -4.58 28.16
N GLY A 120 -21.39 -3.85 27.13
CA GLY A 120 -20.75 -2.55 27.31
C GLY A 120 -19.28 -2.59 27.71
N GLY A 121 -18.62 -3.75 27.60
CA GLY A 121 -17.18 -3.86 27.82
C GLY A 121 -16.36 -3.05 26.81
N GLU A 122 -15.24 -2.48 27.27
CA GLU A 122 -14.34 -1.70 26.44
C GLU A 122 -13.13 -2.54 26.01
N CYS A 123 -12.81 -2.54 24.72
CA CYS A 123 -11.65 -3.26 24.21
C CYS A 123 -10.39 -2.39 24.31
N THR A 124 -9.43 -2.80 25.14
CA THR A 124 -8.19 -2.04 25.37
C THR A 124 -6.98 -2.96 25.34
N ALA A 125 -5.78 -2.39 25.15
CA ALA A 125 -4.53 -3.16 25.20
C ALA A 125 -3.98 -3.13 26.63
N VAL A 126 -3.96 -4.27 27.30
CA VAL A 126 -3.39 -4.45 28.64
C VAL A 126 -2.13 -5.30 28.51
N ASN A 127 -0.98 -4.76 28.90
CA ASN A 127 0.34 -5.42 28.76
C ASN A 127 0.66 -5.89 27.32
N GLY A 128 0.19 -5.14 26.31
CA GLY A 128 0.43 -5.47 24.90
C GLY A 128 -0.55 -6.50 24.30
N GLU A 129 -1.56 -6.95 25.06
CA GLU A 129 -2.59 -7.87 24.59
C GLU A 129 -3.96 -7.20 24.58
N ALA A 130 -4.80 -7.50 23.59
CA ALA A 130 -6.18 -7.02 23.56
C ALA A 130 -7.03 -7.73 24.63
N LYS A 131 -7.61 -6.97 25.56
CA LYS A 131 -8.48 -7.46 26.63
C LYS A 131 -9.72 -6.59 26.75
N CYS A 132 -10.83 -7.23 27.11
CA CYS A 132 -12.06 -6.53 27.46
C CYS A 132 -12.02 -6.07 28.91
N ILE A 133 -12.21 -4.77 29.12
CA ILE A 133 -12.44 -4.19 30.44
C ILE A 133 -13.95 -4.18 30.67
N CYS A 134 -14.38 -4.98 31.64
CA CYS A 134 -15.80 -5.19 31.91
C CYS A 134 -16.33 -4.16 32.91
N PRO A 135 -17.60 -3.75 32.78
CA PRO A 135 -18.29 -3.04 33.85
C PRO A 135 -18.33 -3.90 35.12
N SER A 136 -18.47 -3.28 36.29
CA SER A 136 -18.47 -3.98 37.60
C SER A 136 -19.52 -5.10 37.73
N SER A 137 -20.58 -5.02 36.94
CA SER A 137 -21.67 -5.98 36.87
C SER A 137 -21.43 -7.19 35.97
N TRP A 138 -20.29 -7.25 35.25
CA TRP A 138 -19.97 -8.30 34.29
C TRP A 138 -18.53 -8.78 34.46
N THR A 139 -18.26 -10.02 34.04
CA THR A 139 -16.96 -10.68 34.13
C THR A 139 -16.75 -11.63 32.94
N GLY A 140 -15.61 -12.30 32.91
CA GLY A 140 -15.18 -13.17 31.82
C GLY A 140 -14.36 -12.45 30.75
N THR A 141 -13.75 -13.22 29.84
CA THR A 141 -12.81 -12.70 28.84
C THR A 141 -13.43 -11.73 27.82
N LYS A 142 -14.74 -11.83 27.60
CA LYS A 142 -15.53 -10.95 26.72
C LYS A 142 -16.65 -10.22 27.47
N CYS A 143 -16.61 -10.18 28.80
CA CYS A 143 -17.67 -9.61 29.64
C CYS A 143 -19.04 -10.31 29.46
N GLN A 144 -19.01 -11.61 29.17
CA GLN A 144 -20.20 -12.42 28.89
C GLN A 144 -20.91 -12.92 30.16
N GLU A 145 -20.23 -12.96 31.30
CA GLU A 145 -20.75 -13.52 32.55
C GLU A 145 -21.30 -12.41 33.45
N ALA A 146 -22.51 -12.56 33.95
CA ALA A 146 -23.09 -11.61 34.89
C ALA A 146 -22.49 -11.80 36.30
N THR A 147 -22.24 -10.70 36.99
CA THR A 147 -21.77 -10.69 38.38
C THR A 147 -22.95 -10.55 39.33
N CYS A 148 -23.08 -11.48 40.28
CA CYS A 148 -24.06 -11.42 41.37
C CYS A 148 -23.30 -11.19 42.71
N PRO A 149 -23.25 -9.96 43.25
CA PRO A 149 -22.41 -9.63 44.42
C PRO A 149 -22.72 -10.44 45.67
N GLN A 150 -23.99 -10.79 45.89
CA GLN A 150 -24.45 -11.60 47.03
C GLN A 150 -24.31 -13.11 46.76
N GLY A 151 -23.94 -13.48 45.54
CA GLY A 151 -24.00 -14.85 45.04
C GLY A 151 -25.42 -15.38 44.88
N CYS A 152 -25.58 -16.42 44.05
CA CYS A 152 -26.81 -17.19 43.98
C CYS A 152 -26.62 -18.47 44.82
N ARG A 153 -27.43 -18.65 45.87
CA ARG A 153 -27.33 -19.80 46.78
C ARG A 153 -28.16 -20.98 46.25
N ASN A 154 -28.00 -22.13 46.91
CA ASN A 154 -28.83 -23.33 46.71
C ASN A 154 -28.94 -23.78 45.24
N GLY A 155 -27.85 -23.67 44.48
CA GLY A 155 -27.80 -24.06 43.06
C GLY A 155 -28.41 -23.04 42.10
N GLY A 156 -28.73 -21.83 42.55
CA GLY A 156 -29.15 -20.74 41.68
C GLY A 156 -28.03 -20.29 40.72
N SER A 157 -28.42 -19.81 39.54
CA SER A 157 -27.50 -19.31 38.50
C SER A 157 -27.69 -17.82 38.27
N CYS A 158 -26.58 -17.08 38.14
CA CYS A 158 -26.61 -15.65 37.83
C CYS A 158 -26.90 -15.46 36.34
N VAL A 159 -28.08 -14.93 36.00
CA VAL A 159 -28.51 -14.76 34.61
C VAL A 159 -28.40 -13.32 34.12
N ALA A 160 -28.38 -12.38 35.06
CA ALA A 160 -28.17 -10.97 34.81
C ALA A 160 -27.57 -10.31 36.06
N PRO A 161 -27.00 -9.09 35.97
CA PRO A 161 -26.42 -8.39 37.10
C PRO A 161 -27.33 -8.36 38.34
N GLY A 162 -26.91 -9.05 39.40
CA GLY A 162 -27.68 -9.15 40.65
C GLY A 162 -28.99 -9.95 40.58
N ILE A 163 -29.26 -10.65 39.46
CA ILE A 163 -30.47 -11.45 39.25
C ILE A 163 -30.11 -12.93 39.17
N CYS A 164 -30.62 -13.68 40.14
CA CYS A 164 -30.48 -15.13 40.21
C CYS A 164 -31.73 -15.83 39.67
N THR A 165 -31.52 -16.88 38.88
CA THR A 165 -32.55 -17.88 38.59
C THR A 165 -32.44 -19.00 39.61
N CYS A 166 -33.52 -19.28 40.33
CA CYS A 166 -33.56 -20.25 41.41
C CYS A 166 -34.17 -21.59 40.94
N PRO A 167 -33.65 -22.74 41.44
CA PRO A 167 -34.29 -24.04 41.24
C PRO A 167 -35.66 -24.12 41.94
N GLU A 168 -36.49 -25.10 41.57
CA GLU A 168 -37.80 -25.30 42.21
C GLU A 168 -37.70 -25.39 43.74
N GLY A 169 -38.61 -24.71 44.43
CA GLY A 169 -38.65 -24.64 45.88
C GLY A 169 -37.79 -23.53 46.52
N TRP A 170 -36.99 -22.80 45.74
CA TRP A 170 -36.19 -21.66 46.21
C TRP A 170 -36.68 -20.34 45.60
N VAL A 171 -36.71 -19.29 46.42
CA VAL A 171 -37.21 -17.94 46.14
C VAL A 171 -36.31 -16.86 46.76
N GLY A 172 -36.51 -15.61 46.31
CA GLY A 172 -35.73 -14.45 46.73
C GLY A 172 -34.56 -14.14 45.80
N GLY A 173 -34.03 -12.91 45.88
CA GLY A 173 -33.04 -12.40 44.93
C GLY A 173 -31.70 -13.15 44.89
N ALA A 174 -31.38 -13.91 45.95
CA ALA A 174 -30.19 -14.74 46.07
C ALA A 174 -30.51 -16.24 46.30
N CYS A 175 -31.76 -16.67 46.07
CA CYS A 175 -32.22 -18.05 46.27
C CYS A 175 -31.95 -18.61 47.69
N HIS A 176 -32.24 -17.82 48.72
CA HIS A 176 -31.90 -18.13 50.12
C HIS A 176 -33.08 -18.68 50.95
N THR A 177 -34.30 -18.50 50.46
CA THR A 177 -35.57 -18.90 51.08
C THR A 177 -36.30 -19.86 50.17
#